data_AF-A0A971K6R2-F1
#
_entry.id   AF-A0A971K6R2-F1
#
_cell.length_a   1.000
_cell.length_b   1.000
_cell.length_c   1.000
_cell.angle_alpha   90.00
_cell.angle_beta   90.00
_cell.angle_gamma   90.00
#
_symmetry.space_group_name_H-M   'P 1'
#
loop_
_entity.id
_entity.type
_entity.pdbx_description
1 polymer ?
#
loop_
_entity_poly.entity_id
_entity_poly.type
_entity_poly.pdbx_seq_one_letter_code
_entity_poly.pdbx_strand_id
1 'polypeptide(L)'
;MYSQKSVLKTAAVLIIIFFISLPVTAKDLSYLEIDISKISRYNEDRITYQQVEYIVDPEQHQSQDTSVATLLIIRDRKMYLFKDGYDDHKIVEENRIIKEMENTLIQNELWVRSIDNKPDFLIITDRRREIMKRITTKPTDNISDSYGNYYQKIRDTFINEHIKVFRSIIINRSDSDVEIIRRPNPKRLGYEGETKYYTSVTARSKEGVIYFAEDSDGDGITETFSVDLPDGFNWGYKSGPNIIFIYKNSQENIKAMIKDLAREALEGTSEEENIINKEFTTLESDTMKLINDLVRMDIQSKEKMNEIEK
;
A
#
# COMPACT_ATOMS: atom_id res chain seq x y z
N MET A 1 27.99 -33.08 -40.27
CA MET A 1 27.86 -33.52 -38.86
C MET A 1 28.25 -32.36 -37.96
N TYR A 2 27.29 -31.60 -37.44
CA TYR A 2 27.60 -30.59 -36.43
C TYR A 2 28.07 -31.30 -35.16
N SER A 3 29.22 -30.89 -34.64
CA SER A 3 29.81 -31.45 -33.42
C SER A 3 28.81 -31.31 -32.27
N GLN A 4 28.55 -32.38 -31.52
CA GLN A 4 27.66 -32.35 -30.35
C GLN A 4 27.98 -31.19 -29.38
N LYS A 5 29.26 -30.77 -29.32
CA LYS A 5 29.69 -29.63 -28.50
C LYS A 5 29.23 -28.27 -29.02
N SER A 6 29.01 -28.10 -30.32
CA SER A 6 28.48 -26.83 -30.86
C SER A 6 26.99 -26.69 -30.60
N VAL A 7 26.23 -27.79 -30.70
CA VAL A 7 24.79 -27.83 -30.43
C VAL A 7 24.50 -27.53 -28.96
N LEU A 8 25.32 -28.08 -28.05
CA LEU A 8 25.18 -27.82 -26.61
C LEU A 8 25.44 -26.34 -26.26
N LYS A 9 26.43 -25.71 -26.91
CA LYS A 9 26.76 -24.30 -26.71
C LYS A 9 25.68 -23.38 -27.26
N THR A 10 25.13 -23.65 -28.44
CA THR A 10 24.02 -22.86 -28.99
C THR A 10 22.74 -23.00 -28.18
N ALA A 11 22.46 -24.19 -27.64
CA ALA A 11 21.34 -24.41 -26.75
C ALA A 11 21.50 -23.64 -25.42
N ALA A 12 22.69 -23.65 -24.82
CA ALA A 12 22.97 -22.90 -23.60
C ALA A 12 22.82 -21.38 -23.78
N VAL A 13 23.29 -20.84 -24.92
CA VAL A 13 23.14 -19.42 -25.25
C VAL A 13 21.68 -19.04 -25.48
N LEU A 14 20.90 -19.90 -26.16
CA LEU A 14 19.45 -19.68 -26.34
C LEU A 14 18.68 -19.69 -25.02
N ILE A 15 19.03 -20.58 -24.08
CA ILE A 15 18.42 -20.63 -22.75
C ILE A 15 18.74 -19.35 -21.96
N ILE A 16 19.98 -18.87 -22.01
CA ILE A 16 20.38 -17.63 -21.34
C ILE A 16 19.63 -16.42 -21.93
N ILE A 17 19.51 -16.34 -23.26
CA ILE A 17 18.74 -15.27 -23.93
C ILE A 17 17.26 -15.35 -23.55
N PHE A 18 16.70 -16.57 -23.45
CA PHE A 18 15.32 -16.78 -23.04
C PHE A 18 15.06 -16.29 -21.59
N PHE A 19 15.97 -16.58 -20.66
CA PHE A 19 15.88 -16.09 -19.27
C PHE A 19 16.08 -14.58 -19.14
N ILE A 20 16.91 -13.95 -19.98
CA ILE A 20 17.09 -12.49 -20.01
C ILE A 20 15.89 -11.78 -20.66
N SER A 21 15.17 -12.46 -21.56
CA SER A 21 13.98 -11.92 -22.24
C SER A 21 12.69 -12.02 -21.43
N LEU A 22 12.71 -12.65 -20.26
CA LEU A 22 11.56 -12.59 -19.35
C LEU A 22 11.39 -11.14 -18.91
N PRO A 23 10.26 -10.48 -19.22
CA PRO A 23 10.01 -9.16 -18.69
C PRO A 23 10.03 -9.27 -17.16
N VAL A 24 10.93 -8.53 -16.53
CA VAL A 24 10.84 -8.24 -15.11
C VAL A 24 9.62 -7.34 -14.97
N THR A 25 8.45 -7.96 -14.89
CA THR A 25 7.20 -7.27 -14.62
C THR A 25 7.35 -6.60 -13.27
N ALA A 26 7.31 -5.27 -13.26
CA ALA A 26 6.82 -4.55 -12.09
C ALA A 26 5.54 -5.27 -11.64
N LYS A 27 5.36 -5.47 -10.32
CA LYS A 27 4.08 -5.96 -9.82
C LYS A 27 3.03 -4.92 -10.20
N ASP A 28 2.40 -5.10 -11.35
CA ASP A 28 1.20 -4.35 -11.68
C ASP A 28 0.15 -4.84 -10.70
N LEU A 29 -0.18 -4.00 -9.74
CA LEU A 29 -1.18 -4.30 -8.72
C LEU A 29 -2.53 -4.34 -9.43
N SER A 30 -2.86 -5.48 -10.04
CA SER A 30 -4.15 -5.69 -10.68
C SER A 30 -5.22 -5.64 -9.60
N TYR A 31 -5.95 -4.53 -9.51
CA TYR A 31 -7.07 -4.41 -8.59
C TYR A 31 -8.38 -4.55 -9.37
N LEU A 32 -9.39 -5.05 -8.66
CA LEU A 32 -10.77 -4.99 -9.10
C LEU A 32 -11.48 -3.98 -8.20
N GLU A 33 -12.32 -3.13 -8.78
CA GLU A 33 -13.20 -2.28 -8.00
C GLU A 33 -14.12 -3.14 -7.10
N ILE A 34 -14.28 -2.74 -5.85
CA ILE A 34 -15.13 -3.44 -4.89
C ILE A 34 -16.60 -3.33 -5.33
N ASP A 35 -17.19 -4.49 -5.62
CA ASP A 35 -18.60 -4.65 -5.95
C ASP A 35 -19.28 -5.58 -4.94
N ILE A 36 -20.36 -5.12 -4.32
CA ILE A 36 -21.17 -5.91 -3.37
C ILE A 36 -21.60 -7.25 -3.98
N SER A 37 -21.90 -7.29 -5.29
CA SER A 37 -22.42 -8.49 -5.94
C SER A 37 -21.39 -9.63 -6.00
N LYS A 38 -20.10 -9.28 -5.98
CA LYS A 38 -18.96 -10.19 -6.16
C LYS A 38 -18.31 -10.63 -4.84
N ILE A 39 -18.81 -10.15 -3.71
CA ILE A 39 -18.30 -10.53 -2.38
C ILE A 39 -18.51 -12.03 -2.12
N SER A 40 -17.40 -12.71 -1.83
CA SER A 40 -17.38 -14.15 -1.56
C SER A 40 -18.13 -14.54 -0.28
N ARG A 41 -17.91 -13.82 0.83
CA ARG A 41 -18.52 -14.10 2.14
C ARG A 41 -19.03 -12.79 2.77
N TYR A 42 -20.22 -12.81 3.37
CA TYR A 42 -20.80 -11.63 4.04
C TYR A 42 -21.23 -11.93 5.48
N ASN A 43 -20.87 -13.11 6.00
CA ASN A 43 -21.21 -13.54 7.35
C ASN A 43 -20.23 -13.03 8.42
N GLU A 44 -19.10 -12.47 7.98
CA GLU A 44 -18.02 -12.00 8.84
C GLU A 44 -18.01 -10.47 8.85
N ASP A 45 -17.80 -9.88 10.02
CA ASP A 45 -17.72 -8.44 10.16
C ASP A 45 -16.40 -7.93 9.61
N ARG A 46 -16.46 -7.00 8.64
CA ARG A 46 -15.30 -6.53 7.88
C ARG A 46 -15.45 -5.07 7.49
N ILE A 47 -14.33 -4.36 7.44
CA ILE A 47 -14.24 -3.01 6.88
C ILE A 47 -13.15 -3.04 5.83
N THR A 48 -13.41 -2.40 4.69
CA THR A 48 -12.45 -2.34 3.59
C THR A 48 -12.53 -1.00 2.90
N TYR A 49 -11.36 -0.46 2.59
CA TYR A 49 -11.21 0.81 1.89
C TYR A 49 -10.34 0.62 0.66
N GLN A 50 -10.82 1.12 -0.48
CA GLN A 50 -10.08 1.13 -1.73
C GLN A 50 -10.12 2.55 -2.28
N GLN A 51 -8.97 3.08 -2.66
CA GLN A 51 -8.87 4.34 -3.36
C GLN A 51 -7.85 4.19 -4.46
N VAL A 52 -8.27 4.50 -5.67
CA VAL A 52 -7.39 4.46 -6.83
C VAL A 52 -7.58 5.72 -7.64
N GLU A 53 -6.46 6.35 -7.95
CA GLU A 53 -6.39 7.52 -8.81
C GLU A 53 -5.38 7.27 -9.92
N TYR A 54 -5.85 7.34 -11.17
CA TYR A 54 -5.01 7.28 -12.36
C TYR A 54 -4.97 8.63 -13.05
N ILE A 55 -3.77 9.02 -13.45
CA ILE A 55 -3.60 9.97 -14.56
C ILE A 55 -3.73 9.13 -15.83
N VAL A 56 -4.81 9.34 -16.59
CA VAL A 56 -5.18 8.51 -17.75
C VAL A 56 -4.04 8.41 -18.76
N ASP A 57 -3.62 7.17 -19.03
CA ASP A 57 -3.01 6.83 -20.31
C ASP A 57 -4.16 6.46 -21.27
N PRO A 58 -4.45 7.27 -22.31
CA PRO A 58 -5.69 7.22 -23.08
C PRO A 58 -5.93 5.91 -23.85
N GLU A 59 -4.94 5.02 -23.98
CA GLU A 59 -5.08 3.76 -24.73
C GLU A 59 -5.52 2.57 -23.89
N GLN A 60 -5.27 2.56 -22.57
CA GLN A 60 -5.45 1.35 -21.74
C GLN A 60 -6.63 1.40 -20.76
N HIS A 61 -7.12 2.58 -20.39
CA HIS A 61 -8.06 2.74 -19.26
C HIS A 61 -9.41 3.39 -19.64
N GLN A 62 -9.81 3.37 -20.91
CA GLN A 62 -11.02 4.05 -21.39
C GLN A 62 -12.35 3.53 -20.78
N SER A 63 -12.35 2.33 -20.20
CA SER A 63 -13.56 1.67 -19.66
C SER A 63 -13.62 1.58 -18.14
N GLN A 64 -12.59 2.06 -17.44
CA GLN A 64 -12.52 2.03 -15.98
C GLN A 64 -12.51 3.46 -15.46
N ASP A 65 -13.28 3.67 -14.39
CA ASP A 65 -13.32 4.96 -13.70
C ASP A 65 -11.93 5.30 -13.17
N THR A 66 -11.51 6.52 -13.47
CA THR A 66 -10.13 6.97 -13.34
C THR A 66 -9.78 7.36 -11.91
N SER A 67 -10.79 7.65 -11.10
CA SER A 67 -10.62 8.09 -9.72
C SER A 67 -11.80 7.60 -8.86
N VAL A 68 -11.65 6.45 -8.21
CA VAL A 68 -12.69 5.88 -7.35
C VAL A 68 -12.17 5.69 -5.93
N ALA A 69 -12.93 6.21 -4.96
CA ALA A 69 -12.80 5.85 -3.56
C ALA A 69 -14.02 5.04 -3.11
N THR A 70 -13.81 3.86 -2.55
CA THR A 70 -14.83 2.92 -2.11
C THR A 70 -14.58 2.49 -0.67
N LEU A 71 -15.60 2.65 0.17
CA LEU A 71 -15.62 2.14 1.55
C LEU A 71 -16.73 1.10 1.68
N LEU A 72 -16.35 -0.13 2.01
CA LEU A 72 -17.26 -1.23 2.27
C LEU A 72 -17.22 -1.60 3.76
N ILE A 73 -18.40 -1.73 4.35
CA ILE A 73 -18.60 -2.17 5.73
C ILE A 73 -19.57 -3.36 5.70
N ILE A 74 -19.13 -4.50 6.23
CA ILE A 74 -19.94 -5.68 6.48
C ILE A 74 -20.11 -5.79 7.98
N ARG A 75 -21.36 -5.75 8.46
CA ARG A 75 -21.68 -5.94 9.86
C ARG A 75 -23.01 -6.66 10.01
N ASP A 76 -23.05 -7.71 10.83
CA ASP A 76 -24.29 -8.45 11.11
C ASP A 76 -25.01 -8.93 9.82
N ARG A 77 -24.25 -9.37 8.81
CA ARG A 77 -24.74 -9.76 7.46
C ARG A 77 -25.35 -8.65 6.61
N LYS A 78 -25.27 -7.40 7.08
CA LYS A 78 -25.60 -6.20 6.30
C LYS A 78 -24.34 -5.64 5.69
N MET A 79 -24.43 -5.21 4.43
CA MET A 79 -23.33 -4.61 3.70
C MET A 79 -23.69 -3.17 3.34
N TYR A 80 -22.80 -2.26 3.66
CA TYR A 80 -22.87 -0.84 3.37
C TYR A 80 -21.70 -0.50 2.45
N LEU A 81 -21.98 -0.09 1.22
CA LEU A 81 -20.95 0.34 0.27
C LEU A 81 -21.17 1.81 -0.04
N PHE A 82 -20.15 2.60 0.26
CA PHE A 82 -20.03 3.99 -0.11
C PHE A 82 -19.04 4.09 -1.27
N LYS A 83 -19.37 4.88 -2.28
CA LYS A 83 -18.39 5.29 -3.30
C LYS A 83 -18.38 6.81 -3.44
N ASP A 84 -17.20 7.35 -3.68
CA ASP A 84 -16.85 8.76 -3.84
C ASP A 84 -16.07 8.88 -5.16
N GLY A 85 -16.42 9.88 -5.98
CA GLY A 85 -16.02 9.96 -7.39
C GLY A 85 -16.88 9.12 -8.34
N TYR A 86 -17.95 8.47 -7.86
CA TYR A 86 -18.77 7.60 -8.69
C TYR A 86 -19.65 8.39 -9.67
N ASP A 87 -19.46 8.11 -10.97
CA ASP A 87 -20.33 8.57 -12.05
C ASP A 87 -21.28 7.46 -12.56
N ASP A 88 -22.46 7.86 -13.03
CA ASP A 88 -23.37 6.91 -13.70
C ASP A 88 -22.81 6.57 -15.09
N HIS A 89 -22.58 5.28 -15.33
CA HIS A 89 -22.03 4.76 -16.59
C HIS A 89 -22.82 5.23 -17.82
N LYS A 90 -24.13 5.48 -17.69
CA LYS A 90 -24.94 6.01 -18.79
C LYS A 90 -24.55 7.43 -19.17
N ILE A 91 -24.31 8.28 -18.17
CA ILE A 91 -23.92 9.69 -18.37
C ILE A 91 -22.51 9.75 -18.98
N VAL A 92 -21.60 8.90 -18.50
CA VAL A 92 -20.23 8.80 -19.03
C VAL A 92 -20.24 8.35 -20.49
N GLU A 93 -21.07 7.35 -20.82
CA GLU A 93 -21.21 6.86 -22.20
C GLU A 93 -21.84 7.91 -23.13
N GLU A 94 -22.86 8.64 -22.67
CA GLU A 94 -23.44 9.77 -23.41
C GLU A 94 -22.39 10.86 -23.67
N ASN A 95 -21.61 11.23 -22.64
CA ASN A 95 -20.52 12.20 -22.78
C ASN A 95 -19.44 11.72 -23.75
N ARG A 96 -19.13 10.42 -23.73
CA ARG A 96 -18.18 9.80 -24.66
C ARG A 96 -18.65 9.93 -26.10
N ILE A 97 -19.90 9.57 -26.38
CA ILE A 97 -20.50 9.67 -27.72
C ILE A 97 -20.49 11.12 -28.20
N ILE A 98 -20.86 12.08 -27.33
CA ILE A 98 -20.85 13.51 -27.67
C ILE A 98 -19.44 13.97 -28.04
N LYS A 99 -18.42 13.62 -27.25
CA LYS A 99 -17.03 14.03 -27.52
C LYS A 99 -16.45 13.36 -28.77
N GLU A 100 -16.78 12.10 -29.02
CA GLU A 100 -16.47 11.41 -30.28
C GLU A 100 -17.10 12.12 -31.48
N MET A 101 -18.36 12.60 -31.35
CA MET A 101 -19.02 13.40 -32.38
C MET A 101 -18.38 14.78 -32.58
N GLU A 102 -17.82 15.38 -31.53
CA GLU A 102 -17.16 16.68 -31.56
C GLU A 102 -15.70 16.63 -32.07
N ASN A 103 -15.15 15.43 -32.36
CA ASN A 103 -13.73 15.21 -32.73
C ASN A 103 -12.75 15.86 -31.73
N THR A 104 -13.15 16.01 -30.47
CA THR A 104 -12.25 16.48 -29.42
C THR A 104 -11.36 15.32 -28.97
N LEU A 105 -10.11 15.61 -28.62
CA LEU A 105 -9.24 14.60 -28.02
C LEU A 105 -9.89 14.16 -26.70
N ILE A 106 -10.21 12.87 -26.60
CA ILE A 106 -10.73 12.25 -25.37
C ILE A 106 -9.57 12.14 -24.37
N GLN A 107 -9.14 13.27 -23.82
CA GLN A 107 -8.20 13.31 -22.71
C GLN A 107 -8.99 13.62 -21.44
N ASN A 108 -9.03 12.64 -20.54
CA ASN A 108 -9.31 12.81 -19.09
C ASN A 108 -10.63 13.47 -18.66
N GLU A 109 -11.54 13.81 -19.56
CA GLU A 109 -12.76 14.58 -19.26
C GLU A 109 -14.07 13.80 -19.50
N LEU A 110 -14.03 12.46 -19.55
CA LEU A 110 -15.26 11.65 -19.64
C LEU A 110 -16.00 11.58 -18.31
N TRP A 111 -15.22 11.61 -17.23
CA TRP A 111 -15.66 11.55 -15.85
C TRP A 111 -15.93 12.98 -15.35
N VAL A 112 -17.10 13.19 -14.77
CA VAL A 112 -17.56 14.50 -14.31
C VAL A 112 -17.18 14.69 -12.85
N ARG A 113 -17.14 13.60 -12.08
CA ARG A 113 -16.86 13.63 -10.65
C ARG A 113 -15.42 13.25 -10.38
N SER A 114 -14.89 13.89 -9.35
CA SER A 114 -13.57 13.61 -8.82
C SER A 114 -13.75 13.26 -7.35
N ILE A 115 -12.77 12.54 -6.80
CA ILE A 115 -12.74 12.24 -5.38
C ILE A 115 -12.64 13.56 -4.62
N ASP A 116 -13.66 13.89 -3.83
CA ASP A 116 -13.70 15.12 -3.02
C ASP A 116 -13.91 14.85 -1.53
N ASN A 117 -13.74 13.58 -1.12
CA ASN A 117 -13.98 13.07 0.23
C ASN A 117 -15.47 13.06 0.62
N LYS A 118 -16.39 13.14 -0.34
CA LYS A 118 -17.83 13.06 -0.10
C LYS A 118 -18.43 11.87 -0.86
N PRO A 119 -19.24 11.04 -0.18
CA PRO A 119 -19.85 9.91 -0.86
C PRO A 119 -20.93 10.36 -1.85
N ASP A 120 -20.79 9.90 -3.09
CA ASP A 120 -21.70 10.12 -4.22
C ASP A 120 -22.68 8.96 -4.44
N PHE A 121 -22.32 7.78 -3.91
CA PHE A 121 -23.08 6.56 -4.06
C PHE A 121 -23.17 5.83 -2.73
N LEU A 122 -24.37 5.36 -2.40
CA LEU A 122 -24.62 4.52 -1.23
C LEU A 122 -25.53 3.37 -1.63
N ILE A 123 -25.11 2.15 -1.33
CA ILE A 123 -25.96 0.97 -1.39
C ILE A 123 -25.89 0.21 -0.06
N ILE A 124 -27.06 -0.15 0.43
CA ILE A 124 -27.25 -0.94 1.65
C ILE A 124 -27.97 -2.22 1.25
N THR A 125 -27.35 -3.35 1.59
CA THR A 125 -27.95 -4.66 1.35
C THR A 125 -27.99 -5.48 2.63
N ASP A 126 -29.00 -6.34 2.77
CA ASP A 126 -29.10 -7.35 3.82
C ASP A 126 -29.22 -8.72 3.16
N ARG A 127 -28.24 -9.60 3.43
CA ARG A 127 -28.15 -10.93 2.79
C ARG A 127 -28.27 -10.86 1.26
N ARG A 128 -27.57 -9.91 0.63
CA ARG A 128 -27.59 -9.62 -0.83
C ARG A 128 -28.92 -9.11 -1.39
N ARG A 129 -29.90 -8.77 -0.55
CA ARG A 129 -31.09 -8.05 -0.98
C ARG A 129 -30.85 -6.56 -0.81
N GLU A 130 -31.01 -5.81 -1.90
CA GLU A 130 -30.93 -4.35 -1.87
C GLU A 130 -32.08 -3.78 -1.02
N ILE A 131 -31.71 -3.10 0.08
CA ILE A 131 -32.68 -2.38 0.92
C ILE A 131 -32.79 -0.95 0.43
N MET A 132 -31.64 -0.34 0.13
CA MET A 132 -31.55 1.05 -0.25
C MET A 132 -30.41 1.23 -1.24
N LYS A 133 -30.68 1.99 -2.30
CA LYS A 133 -29.68 2.49 -3.22
C LYS A 133 -29.95 3.95 -3.46
N ARG A 134 -28.93 4.78 -3.23
CA ARG A 134 -28.95 6.21 -3.48
C ARG A 134 -27.76 6.54 -4.37
N ILE A 135 -28.04 7.33 -5.40
CA ILE A 135 -27.04 7.87 -6.31
C ILE A 135 -27.29 9.38 -6.31
N THR A 136 -26.26 10.17 -6.09
CA THR A 136 -26.36 11.63 -6.18
C THR A 136 -26.49 11.99 -7.67
N THR A 137 -27.66 11.85 -8.28
CA THR A 137 -27.87 12.27 -9.69
C THR A 137 -28.36 13.71 -9.80
N LYS A 138 -28.89 14.27 -8.70
CA LYS A 138 -29.43 15.64 -8.63
C LYS A 138 -28.72 16.42 -7.52
N PRO A 139 -28.55 17.75 -7.67
CA PRO A 139 -27.91 18.61 -6.67
C PRO A 139 -28.68 18.70 -5.34
N THR A 140 -29.93 18.19 -5.29
CA THR A 140 -30.77 18.13 -4.08
C THR A 140 -30.64 16.83 -3.29
N ASP A 141 -30.05 15.79 -3.90
CA ASP A 141 -29.94 14.44 -3.32
C ASP A 141 -28.51 14.19 -2.81
N ASN A 142 -27.98 15.14 -2.03
CA ASN A 142 -26.62 15.05 -1.52
C ASN A 142 -26.55 13.99 -0.41
N ILE A 143 -26.06 12.80 -0.75
CA ILE A 143 -25.76 11.73 0.21
C ILE A 143 -24.76 12.23 1.28
N SER A 144 -23.87 13.12 0.88
CA SER A 144 -22.89 13.76 1.75
C SER A 144 -23.50 14.46 2.98
N ASP A 145 -24.66 15.11 2.83
CA ASP A 145 -25.27 15.85 3.95
C ASP A 145 -25.70 14.92 5.09
N SER A 146 -26.09 13.70 4.77
CA SER A 146 -26.53 12.70 5.75
C SER A 146 -25.41 11.77 6.21
N TYR A 147 -24.52 11.36 5.30
CA TYR A 147 -23.55 10.28 5.54
C TYR A 147 -22.09 10.70 5.38
N GLY A 148 -21.80 11.92 4.92
CA GLY A 148 -20.43 12.39 4.67
C GLY A 148 -19.56 12.37 5.91
N ASN A 149 -20.05 12.90 7.03
CA ASN A 149 -19.33 12.88 8.32
C ASN A 149 -19.05 11.46 8.80
N TYR A 150 -20.00 10.53 8.58
CA TYR A 150 -19.83 9.13 8.97
C TYR A 150 -18.77 8.44 8.10
N TYR A 151 -18.85 8.61 6.78
CA TYR A 151 -17.90 8.08 5.80
C TYR A 151 -16.46 8.53 6.13
N GLN A 152 -16.24 9.83 6.27
CA GLN A 152 -14.91 10.38 6.57
C GLN A 152 -14.38 9.86 7.90
N LYS A 153 -15.19 9.90 8.97
CA LYS A 153 -14.76 9.44 10.29
C LYS A 153 -14.35 7.97 10.29
N ILE A 154 -15.15 7.09 9.69
CA ILE A 154 -14.85 5.65 9.66
C ILE A 154 -13.60 5.38 8.82
N ARG A 155 -13.51 5.98 7.63
CA ARG A 155 -12.34 5.87 6.76
C ARG A 155 -11.08 6.31 7.49
N ASP A 156 -11.07 7.52 8.03
CA ASP A 156 -9.89 8.12 8.67
C ASP A 156 -9.47 7.33 9.90
N THR A 157 -10.44 6.87 10.71
CA THR A 157 -10.15 6.00 11.87
C THR A 157 -9.55 4.68 11.41
N PHE A 158 -10.13 4.05 10.40
CA PHE A 158 -9.68 2.76 9.89
C PHE A 158 -8.25 2.83 9.32
N ILE A 159 -7.96 3.83 8.49
CA ILE A 159 -6.62 4.06 7.94
C ILE A 159 -5.62 4.33 9.07
N ASN A 160 -5.94 5.20 10.02
CA ASN A 160 -5.04 5.54 11.12
C ASN A 160 -4.70 4.35 12.03
N GLU A 161 -5.65 3.46 12.30
CA GLU A 161 -5.37 2.25 13.10
C GLU A 161 -4.39 1.31 12.37
N HIS A 162 -4.55 1.11 11.07
CA HIS A 162 -3.60 0.30 10.29
C HIS A 162 -2.22 0.96 10.17
N ILE A 163 -2.16 2.29 10.08
CA ILE A 163 -0.90 3.05 10.09
C ILE A 163 -0.17 2.87 11.43
N LYS A 164 -0.88 2.93 12.56
CA LYS A 164 -0.27 2.68 13.89
C LYS A 164 0.34 1.28 13.97
N VAL A 165 -0.38 0.27 13.49
CA VAL A 165 0.15 -1.10 13.45
C VAL A 165 1.39 -1.16 12.58
N PHE A 166 1.35 -0.60 11.38
CA PHE A 166 2.51 -0.57 10.48
C PHE A 166 3.72 0.12 11.11
N ARG A 167 3.53 1.29 11.73
CA ARG A 167 4.58 2.00 12.47
C ARG A 167 5.18 1.17 13.60
N SER A 168 4.35 0.45 14.35
CA SER A 168 4.86 -0.43 15.41
C SER A 168 5.70 -1.60 14.88
N ILE A 169 5.43 -2.06 13.66
CA ILE A 169 6.26 -3.07 12.97
C ILE A 169 7.59 -2.44 12.54
N ILE A 170 7.57 -1.22 12.00
CA ILE A 170 8.78 -0.48 11.61
C ILE A 170 9.70 -0.22 12.82
N ILE A 171 9.14 0.20 13.96
CA ILE A 171 9.92 0.46 15.18
C ILE A 171 10.64 -0.81 15.64
N ASN A 172 10.02 -1.98 15.46
CA ASN A 172 10.60 -3.28 15.82
C ASN A 172 11.17 -4.03 14.60
N ARG A 173 11.72 -3.31 13.61
CA ARG A 173 12.24 -3.89 12.36
C ARG A 173 13.41 -4.87 12.55
N SER A 174 14.12 -4.84 13.69
CA SER A 174 15.15 -5.83 14.01
C SER A 174 14.58 -7.25 14.13
N ASP A 175 13.35 -7.35 14.64
CA ASP A 175 12.70 -8.60 15.02
C ASP A 175 11.55 -8.96 14.06
N SER A 176 11.28 -8.10 13.06
CA SER A 176 10.17 -8.21 12.13
C SER A 176 10.66 -8.46 10.72
N ASP A 177 9.93 -9.27 9.94
CA ASP A 177 10.19 -9.50 8.51
C ASP A 177 9.84 -8.24 7.71
N VAL A 178 10.75 -7.26 7.70
CA VAL A 178 10.65 -6.03 6.91
C VAL A 178 11.64 -6.10 5.75
N GLU A 179 11.12 -6.05 4.53
CA GLU A 179 11.90 -5.97 3.30
C GLU A 179 11.82 -4.56 2.72
N ILE A 180 12.96 -3.92 2.55
CA ILE A 180 13.07 -2.58 1.97
C ILE A 180 13.81 -2.70 0.63
N ILE A 181 13.15 -2.28 -0.44
CA ILE A 181 13.73 -2.27 -1.79
C ILE A 181 13.87 -0.81 -2.23
N ARG A 182 15.11 -0.41 -2.50
CA ARG A 182 15.45 0.91 -3.04
C ARG A 182 16.09 0.77 -4.42
N ARG A 183 15.55 1.46 -5.43
CA ARG A 183 16.06 1.42 -6.81
C ARG A 183 16.12 2.84 -7.40
N PRO A 184 17.15 3.17 -8.21
CA PRO A 184 17.22 4.47 -8.84
C PRO A 184 16.15 4.60 -9.93
N ASN A 185 15.46 5.74 -9.98
CA ASN A 185 14.51 6.03 -11.04
C ASN A 185 15.25 6.34 -12.35
N PRO A 186 14.72 5.88 -13.51
CA PRO A 186 15.34 6.11 -14.80
C PRO A 186 15.40 7.62 -15.09
N LYS A 187 16.61 8.12 -15.34
CA LYS A 187 16.82 9.52 -15.71
C LYS A 187 16.64 9.71 -17.21
N ARG A 188 16.12 10.88 -17.60
CA ARG A 188 16.21 11.34 -18.99
C ARG A 188 17.68 11.54 -19.35
N LEU A 189 18.04 11.18 -20.58
CA LEU A 189 19.41 11.36 -21.09
C LEU A 189 19.80 12.84 -20.99
N GLY A 190 20.91 13.15 -20.31
CA GLY A 190 21.41 14.53 -20.14
C GLY A 190 20.87 15.29 -18.92
N TYR A 191 20.13 14.65 -18.01
CA TYR A 191 19.73 15.26 -16.74
C TYR A 191 20.85 15.18 -15.69
N GLU A 192 21.40 16.34 -15.30
CA GLU A 192 22.48 16.47 -14.30
C GLU A 192 21.98 16.56 -12.84
N GLY A 193 20.67 16.56 -12.60
CA GLY A 193 20.11 16.64 -11.25
C GLY A 193 20.28 15.36 -10.42
N GLU A 194 19.87 15.44 -9.16
CA GLU A 194 19.96 14.34 -8.20
C GLU A 194 19.22 13.08 -8.68
N THR A 195 19.73 11.91 -8.30
CA THR A 195 19.06 10.64 -8.58
C THR A 195 17.93 10.46 -7.59
N LYS A 196 16.70 10.56 -8.06
CA LYS A 196 15.53 10.14 -7.29
C LYS A 196 15.50 8.61 -7.16
N TYR A 197 15.05 8.12 -6.03
CA TYR A 197 15.00 6.70 -5.74
C TYR A 197 13.56 6.27 -5.50
N TYR A 198 13.16 5.23 -6.20
CA TYR A 198 12.02 4.41 -5.85
C TYR A 198 12.30 3.71 -4.52
N THR A 199 11.37 3.82 -3.57
CA THR A 199 11.45 3.12 -2.29
C THR A 199 10.17 2.36 -2.05
N SER A 200 10.28 1.05 -1.85
CA SER A 200 9.16 0.21 -1.45
C SER A 200 9.50 -0.56 -0.18
N VAL A 201 8.50 -0.71 0.67
CA VAL A 201 8.63 -1.32 1.98
C VAL A 201 7.53 -2.37 2.09
N THR A 202 7.92 -3.61 2.35
CA THR A 202 7.00 -4.69 2.66
C THR A 202 7.26 -5.15 4.09
N ALA A 203 6.23 -5.18 4.92
CA ALA A 203 6.33 -5.65 6.29
C ALA A 203 5.28 -6.71 6.58
N ARG A 204 5.65 -7.76 7.32
CA ARG A 204 4.72 -8.81 7.75
C ARG A 204 4.47 -8.71 9.26
N SER A 205 3.19 -8.64 9.64
CA SER A 205 2.77 -8.75 11.04
C SER A 205 2.86 -10.20 11.54
N LYS A 206 2.92 -10.38 12.87
CA LYS A 206 2.88 -11.70 13.53
C LYS A 206 1.64 -12.53 13.16
N GLU A 207 0.54 -11.87 12.83
CA GLU A 207 -0.72 -12.50 12.41
C GLU A 207 -0.74 -12.87 10.92
N GLY A 208 0.35 -12.61 10.18
CA GLY A 208 0.48 -12.90 8.76
C GLY A 208 -0.06 -11.81 7.84
N VAL A 209 -0.59 -10.70 8.39
CA VAL A 209 -1.02 -9.52 7.61
C VAL A 209 0.20 -8.88 6.93
N ILE A 210 0.09 -8.59 5.64
CA ILE A 210 1.16 -7.97 4.85
C ILE A 210 0.82 -6.51 4.65
N TYR A 211 1.75 -5.64 5.01
CA TYR A 211 1.68 -4.20 4.80
C TYR A 211 2.67 -3.82 3.70
N PHE A 212 2.25 -2.94 2.82
CA PHE A 212 3.08 -2.43 1.73
C PHE A 212 2.94 -0.93 1.63
N ALA A 213 4.07 -0.24 1.51
CA ALA A 213 4.14 1.19 1.28
C ALA A 213 5.14 1.48 0.17
N GLU A 214 4.81 2.42 -0.71
CA GLU A 214 5.66 2.78 -1.85
C GLU A 214 5.67 4.30 -2.09
N ASP A 215 6.89 4.80 -2.27
CA ASP A 215 7.25 6.11 -2.83
C ASP A 215 7.80 5.86 -4.25
N SER A 216 6.96 6.13 -5.25
CA SER A 216 7.24 5.82 -6.65
C SER A 216 8.14 6.87 -7.31
N ASP A 217 7.93 8.15 -7.00
CA ASP A 217 8.59 9.26 -7.68
C ASP A 217 9.89 9.70 -6.99
N GLY A 218 10.09 9.31 -5.73
CA GLY A 218 11.27 9.57 -4.92
C GLY A 218 11.30 10.98 -4.34
N ASP A 219 10.15 11.61 -4.12
CA ASP A 219 10.02 12.89 -3.42
C ASP A 219 9.97 12.76 -1.89
N GLY A 220 10.01 11.53 -1.36
CA GLY A 220 9.92 11.23 0.06
C GLY A 220 8.49 11.19 0.59
N ILE A 221 7.48 11.22 -0.29
CA ILE A 221 6.08 11.10 0.03
C ILE A 221 5.54 9.76 -0.46
N THR A 222 4.97 9.01 0.47
CA THR A 222 4.31 7.74 0.13
C THR A 222 3.02 8.01 -0.62
N GLU A 223 2.87 7.42 -1.81
CA GLU A 223 1.70 7.58 -2.68
C GLU A 223 0.81 6.35 -2.67
N THR A 224 1.41 5.19 -2.40
CA THR A 224 0.76 3.88 -2.42
C THR A 224 0.89 3.21 -1.06
N PHE A 225 -0.24 2.74 -0.53
CA PHE A 225 -0.31 2.00 0.73
C PHE A 225 -1.33 0.87 0.61
N SER A 226 -0.92 -0.37 0.84
CA SER A 226 -1.82 -1.52 0.84
C SER A 226 -1.64 -2.43 2.05
N VAL A 227 -2.74 -3.06 2.44
CA VAL A 227 -2.79 -4.01 3.55
C VAL A 227 -3.56 -5.24 3.12
N ASP A 228 -2.89 -6.39 3.15
CA ASP A 228 -3.40 -7.67 2.64
C ASP A 228 -3.56 -8.69 3.78
N LEU A 229 -4.74 -9.29 3.88
CA LEU A 229 -5.02 -10.35 4.87
C LEU A 229 -4.97 -11.74 4.23
N PRO A 230 -4.19 -12.71 4.74
CA PRO A 230 -4.11 -14.04 4.14
C PRO A 230 -5.26 -14.98 4.57
N ASP A 231 -6.51 -14.50 4.60
CA ASP A 231 -7.67 -15.26 5.11
C ASP A 231 -8.58 -15.86 4.01
N GLY A 232 -8.21 -15.65 2.74
CA GLY A 232 -8.92 -16.15 1.57
C GLY A 232 -10.25 -15.43 1.29
N PHE A 233 -10.52 -14.33 2.00
CA PHE A 233 -11.62 -13.44 1.67
C PHE A 233 -11.29 -12.72 0.35
N ASN A 234 -12.18 -12.79 -0.65
CA ASN A 234 -11.99 -12.05 -1.90
C ASN A 234 -13.21 -11.21 -2.27
N TRP A 235 -12.93 -10.10 -2.94
CA TRP A 235 -13.91 -9.17 -3.51
C TRP A 235 -14.46 -9.63 -4.87
N GLY A 236 -14.00 -10.79 -5.36
CA GLY A 236 -14.35 -11.31 -6.68
C GLY A 236 -13.35 -12.35 -7.20
N TYR A 237 -13.62 -12.85 -8.40
CA TYR A 237 -12.71 -13.76 -9.10
C TYR A 237 -11.43 -13.01 -9.49
N LYS A 238 -10.28 -13.42 -8.93
CA LYS A 238 -8.95 -12.78 -9.03
C LYS A 238 -8.73 -11.52 -8.18
N SER A 239 -9.68 -11.12 -7.34
CA SER A 239 -9.45 -10.02 -6.39
C SER A 239 -8.66 -10.53 -5.18
N GLY A 240 -7.58 -9.83 -4.82
CA GLY A 240 -6.82 -10.11 -3.60
C GLY A 240 -7.61 -9.80 -2.33
N PRO A 241 -7.18 -10.32 -1.17
CA PRO A 241 -7.79 -10.09 0.14
C PRO A 241 -7.35 -8.76 0.76
N ASN A 242 -7.26 -7.71 -0.05
CA ASN A 242 -6.73 -6.42 0.36
C ASN A 242 -7.83 -5.68 1.13
N ILE A 243 -7.54 -5.25 2.36
CA ILE A 243 -8.47 -4.51 3.21
C ILE A 243 -8.29 -3.00 3.09
N ILE A 244 -7.07 -2.55 2.81
CA ILE A 244 -6.76 -1.18 2.46
C ILE A 244 -5.98 -1.25 1.16
N PHE A 245 -6.42 -0.50 0.16
CA PHE A 245 -5.70 -0.37 -1.09
C PHE A 245 -5.77 1.08 -1.53
N ILE A 246 -4.68 1.82 -1.31
CA ILE A 246 -4.52 3.20 -1.74
C ILE A 246 -3.45 3.18 -2.82
N TYR A 247 -3.80 3.61 -4.03
CA TYR A 247 -2.88 3.62 -5.16
C TYR A 247 -2.85 5.01 -5.79
N LYS A 248 -1.63 5.57 -5.89
CA LYS A 248 -1.35 6.88 -6.52
C LYS A 248 -2.24 8.03 -6.00
N ASN A 249 -2.43 8.09 -4.69
CA ASN A 249 -3.32 9.08 -4.08
C ASN A 249 -2.84 10.53 -4.29
N SER A 250 -3.70 11.38 -4.86
CA SER A 250 -3.49 12.83 -4.99
C SER A 250 -4.19 13.65 -3.89
N GLN A 251 -5.09 13.06 -3.11
CA GLN A 251 -5.82 13.77 -2.04
C GLN A 251 -4.90 14.19 -0.89
N GLU A 252 -4.90 15.48 -0.56
CA GLU A 252 -4.04 16.04 0.50
C GLU A 252 -4.31 15.41 1.88
N ASN A 253 -5.58 15.11 2.21
CA ASN A 253 -5.96 14.55 3.51
C ASN A 253 -5.32 13.18 3.76
N ILE A 254 -5.40 12.29 2.76
CA ILE A 254 -4.88 10.94 2.86
C ILE A 254 -3.37 10.95 2.66
N LYS A 255 -2.86 11.79 1.76
CA LYS A 255 -1.42 12.04 1.58
C LYS A 255 -0.79 12.45 2.91
N ALA A 256 -1.43 13.33 3.68
CA ALA A 256 -0.94 13.73 5.00
C ALA A 256 -0.88 12.58 6.02
N MET A 257 -1.74 11.56 5.91
CA MET A 257 -1.73 10.39 6.78
C MET A 257 -0.60 9.42 6.42
N ILE A 258 -0.40 9.15 5.13
CA ILE A 258 0.54 8.12 4.66
C ILE A 258 1.93 8.66 4.31
N LYS A 259 2.11 9.98 4.14
CA LYS A 259 3.30 10.58 3.53
C LYS A 259 4.63 10.04 4.04
N ASP A 260 4.77 9.91 5.35
CA ASP A 260 6.06 9.65 5.98
C ASP A 260 6.39 8.16 6.07
N LEU A 261 5.46 7.26 5.70
CA LEU A 261 5.58 5.83 5.96
C LEU A 261 6.80 5.16 5.30
N ALA A 262 7.01 5.41 4.01
CA ALA A 262 8.15 4.85 3.27
C ALA A 262 9.48 5.43 3.76
N ARG A 263 9.51 6.73 4.12
CA ARG A 263 10.69 7.40 4.66
C ARG A 263 11.03 6.90 6.06
N GLU A 264 10.06 6.83 6.95
CA GLU A 264 10.19 6.32 8.32
C GLU A 264 10.72 4.87 8.34
N ALA A 265 10.28 4.03 7.41
CA ALA A 265 10.79 2.67 7.29
C ALA A 265 12.28 2.61 6.90
N LEU A 266 12.70 3.51 6.01
CA LEU A 266 14.08 3.57 5.51
C LEU A 266 15.02 4.19 6.54
N GLU A 267 14.70 5.40 7.01
CA GLU A 267 15.57 6.22 7.86
C GLU A 267 15.45 5.85 9.34
N GLY A 268 14.38 5.16 9.73
CA GLY A 268 14.02 4.92 11.11
C GLY A 268 13.10 6.03 11.66
N THR A 269 12.57 5.79 12.84
CA THR A 269 11.68 6.75 13.53
C THR A 269 12.39 7.41 14.71
N SER A 270 11.96 8.60 15.10
CA SER A 270 12.47 9.24 16.33
C SER A 270 12.16 8.41 17.59
N GLU A 271 11.11 7.60 17.56
CA GLU A 271 10.79 6.65 18.64
C GLU A 271 11.81 5.52 18.72
N GLU A 272 12.19 4.95 17.58
CA GLU A 272 13.27 3.96 17.48
C GLU A 272 14.60 4.53 18.00
N GLU A 273 14.95 5.76 17.61
CA GLU A 273 16.16 6.43 18.10
C GLU A 273 16.16 6.58 19.63
N ASN A 274 15.02 6.95 20.23
CA ASN A 274 14.89 7.06 21.69
C ASN A 274 15.04 5.69 22.40
N ILE A 275 14.52 4.62 21.80
CA ILE A 275 14.65 3.26 22.34
C ILE A 275 16.13 2.84 22.29
N ILE A 276 16.79 3.01 21.15
CA ILE A 276 18.21 2.68 20.96
C ILE A 276 19.09 3.48 21.93
N ASN A 277 18.84 4.79 22.08
CA ASN A 277 19.60 5.63 23.00
C ASN A 277 19.45 5.17 24.46
N LYS A 278 18.24 4.74 24.86
CA LYS A 278 18.00 4.19 26.20
C LYS A 278 18.74 2.87 26.39
N GLU A 279 18.70 1.96 25.42
CA GLU A 279 19.45 0.70 25.46
C GLU A 279 20.96 0.93 25.53
N PHE A 280 21.47 1.93 24.79
CA PHE A 280 22.88 2.28 24.78
C PHE A 280 23.37 2.76 26.16
N THR A 281 22.56 3.51 26.91
CA THR A 281 22.94 3.92 28.28
C THR A 281 23.08 2.74 29.24
N THR A 282 22.30 1.66 29.05
CA THR A 282 22.42 0.44 29.86
C THR A 282 23.56 -0.46 29.41
N LEU A 283 23.92 -0.38 28.12
CA LEU A 283 24.93 -1.22 27.47
C LEU A 283 26.32 -1.07 28.11
N GLU A 284 26.69 0.13 28.56
CA GLU A 284 27.98 0.35 29.23
C GLU A 284 28.11 -0.53 30.48
N SER A 285 27.09 -0.55 31.32
CA SER A 285 27.10 -1.34 32.56
C SER A 285 27.13 -2.85 32.29
N ASP A 286 26.41 -3.31 31.26
CA ASP A 286 26.36 -4.72 30.90
C ASP A 286 27.62 -5.18 30.18
N THR A 287 28.22 -4.30 29.37
CA THR A 287 29.53 -4.55 28.76
C THR A 287 30.62 -4.64 29.82
N MET A 288 30.57 -3.80 30.87
CA MET A 288 31.52 -3.90 31.98
C MET A 288 31.34 -5.19 32.79
N LYS A 289 30.10 -5.66 33.01
CA LYS A 289 29.85 -6.99 33.60
C LYS A 289 30.42 -8.10 32.71
N LEU A 290 30.16 -8.05 31.41
CA LEU A 290 30.67 -9.01 30.44
C LEU A 290 32.22 -9.05 30.42
N ILE A 291 32.87 -7.89 30.43
CA ILE A 291 34.33 -7.78 30.53
C ILE A 291 34.82 -8.45 31.81
N ASN A 292 34.19 -8.18 32.96
CA ASN A 292 34.57 -8.79 34.23
C ASN A 292 34.36 -10.31 34.26
N ASP A 293 33.32 -10.82 33.59
CA ASP A 293 33.06 -12.25 33.47
C ASP A 293 34.03 -12.95 32.50
N LEU A 294 34.45 -12.28 31.43
CA LEU A 294 35.43 -12.80 30.46
C LEU A 294 36.86 -12.75 31.00
N VAL A 295 37.22 -11.68 31.69
CA VAL A 295 38.56 -11.47 32.29
C VAL A 295 38.63 -12.14 33.66
N ARG A 296 37.99 -13.31 33.85
CA ARG A 296 38.15 -14.11 35.07
C ARG A 296 39.62 -14.41 35.30
N MET A 297 40.27 -13.59 36.13
CA MET A 297 41.59 -13.86 36.64
C MET A 297 41.53 -15.14 37.45
N ASP A 298 42.45 -16.05 37.16
CA ASP A 298 42.62 -17.27 37.95
C ASP A 298 42.87 -16.89 39.42
N ILE A 299 42.33 -17.68 40.34
CA ILE A 299 42.23 -17.33 41.77
C ILE A 299 43.62 -16.98 42.34
N GLN A 300 44.66 -17.71 41.91
CA GLN A 300 46.05 -17.48 42.31
C GLN A 300 46.64 -16.16 41.82
N SER A 301 46.23 -15.67 40.64
CA SER A 301 46.67 -14.38 40.10
C SER A 301 45.98 -13.22 40.81
N LYS A 302 44.74 -13.43 41.27
CA LYS A 302 43.95 -12.44 42.03
C LYS A 302 44.48 -12.26 43.45
N GLU A 303 44.90 -13.35 44.10
CA GLU A 303 45.52 -13.31 45.43
C GLU A 303 46.88 -12.59 45.42
N LYS A 304 47.72 -12.86 44.41
CA LYS A 304 49.01 -12.17 44.25
C LYS A 304 48.87 -10.67 43.96
N MET A 305 47.85 -10.25 43.21
CA MET A 305 47.61 -8.82 42.95
C MET A 305 47.24 -8.06 44.25
N ASN A 306 46.41 -8.66 45.10
CA ASN A 306 46.00 -8.05 46.37
C ASN A 306 47.13 -7.96 47.42
N GLU A 307 48.15 -8.81 47.31
CA GLU A 307 49.38 -8.68 48.12
C GLU A 307 50.30 -7.56 47.63
N ILE A 308 50.24 -7.19 46.35
CA ILE A 308 51.06 -6.11 45.76
C ILE A 308 50.44 -4.72 46.02
N GLU A 309 49.13 -4.64 46.22
CA GLU A 309 48.41 -3.38 46.53
C GLU A 309 48.37 -3.01 48.03
N LYS A 310 48.95 -3.84 48.91
CA LYS A 310 49.15 -3.54 50.35
C LYS A 310 50.55 -3.03 50.64
#